data_AF-A0A8T6FMA4-F1
#
_entry.id   AF-A0A8T6FMA4-F1
#
_cell.length_a   1.000
_cell.length_b   1.000
_cell.length_c   1.000
_cell.angle_alpha   90.00
_cell.angle_beta   90.00
_cell.angle_gamma   90.00
#
_symmetry.space_group_name_H-M   'P 1'
#
loop_
_entity.id
_entity.type
_entity.pdbx_description
1 polymer ?
#
loop_
_entity_poly.entity_id
_entity_poly.type
_entity_poly.pdbx_seq_one_letter_code
_entity_poly.pdbx_strand_id
1 'polypeptide(L)'
;MHAVRAIATDVAMAIRPDVLPLARLHAIDDLADIGVAVRQGLPHRRRERWRKRGKADESSDTVTYSPLAGQDAMRIEPLDSTLGAVVRDVDLATIDDEAFHRIEAAWHEHAVLLFPSQHLSDADHISFTRRFGRLEMGLKRTAKVSRAVSRAEREERGPKAQKFRASGTSDAPARAREREGPPLARGAKLGRISNVDKDGKVVDANALQARFQRGNQQWHSDSSYKRVGAKASVLAAHVVPDRGGETEWADLRAAWDALDGAMQEWLSDKEAVHSYRFSHAWHGGLELLNDAELDHLPPVIHPLMRIHPATGRPNLFVGRHASQIVGEDREESRRLLRRLTTEAGQSPRTWRHRWQPGDIVIWDNRCVLHRGHPWPSDQARVMARSTVAGEDADNEWAMAD
;
A
#
# COMPACT_ATOMS: atom_id res chain seq x y z
N MET A 1 29.56 13.43 -16.52
CA MET A 1 30.16 13.45 -15.16
C MET A 1 30.56 14.87 -14.71
N HIS A 2 29.67 15.87 -14.75
CA HIS A 2 29.97 17.21 -14.20
C HIS A 2 28.69 18.02 -13.84
N ALA A 3 27.70 17.39 -13.20
CA ALA A 3 26.47 18.09 -12.80
C ALA A 3 25.98 17.81 -11.36
N VAL A 4 26.78 17.18 -10.49
CA VAL A 4 26.35 16.82 -9.11
C VAL A 4 27.15 17.55 -8.01
N ARG A 5 27.93 18.59 -8.35
CA ARG A 5 28.64 19.41 -7.37
C ARG A 5 28.18 20.86 -7.37
N ALA A 6 27.06 21.13 -6.73
CA ALA A 6 26.82 22.38 -6.02
C ALA A 6 25.55 22.24 -5.16
N ILE A 7 25.57 22.89 -3.99
CA ILE A 7 24.48 23.02 -2.99
C ILE A 7 24.44 21.86 -1.98
N ALA A 8 25.38 21.91 -1.04
CA ALA A 8 25.31 21.23 0.24
C ALA A 8 25.30 22.29 1.34
N THR A 9 24.14 22.57 1.94
CA THR A 9 24.05 23.11 3.30
C THR A 9 22.68 22.78 3.91
N ASP A 10 22.73 22.19 5.10
CA ASP A 10 21.69 22.06 6.14
C ASP A 10 20.37 21.33 5.87
N VAL A 11 20.38 20.01 6.11
CA VAL A 11 19.36 19.34 6.94
C VAL A 11 20.02 18.24 7.76
N ALA A 12 20.56 18.61 8.93
CA ALA A 12 20.93 17.67 9.97
C ALA A 12 19.79 17.62 10.99
N MET A 13 19.04 16.51 11.09
CA MET A 13 18.33 16.15 12.31
C MET A 13 17.92 14.67 12.37
N ALA A 14 18.33 14.04 13.49
CA ALA A 14 17.79 12.87 14.17
C ALA A 14 18.03 11.45 13.59
N ILE A 15 19.26 10.95 13.71
CA ILE A 15 19.52 9.51 13.93
C ILE A 15 19.56 9.30 15.45
N ARG A 16 18.72 8.42 16.01
CA ARG A 16 18.97 7.90 17.37
C ARG A 16 19.94 6.72 17.30
N PRO A 17 20.95 6.65 18.18
CA PRO A 17 21.96 5.60 18.17
C PRO A 17 21.51 4.26 18.79
N ASP A 18 20.25 4.11 19.21
CA ASP A 18 19.74 2.95 19.95
C ASP A 18 19.07 1.86 19.08
N VAL A 19 19.10 1.97 17.75
CA VAL A 19 18.48 0.99 16.83
C VAL A 19 19.55 0.16 16.13
N LEU A 20 19.93 -0.97 16.75
CA LEU A 20 20.81 -2.05 16.26
C LEU A 20 22.24 -1.61 15.79
N PRO A 21 23.30 -2.37 16.09
CA PRO A 21 24.64 -2.03 15.61
C PRO A 21 24.66 -1.98 14.07
N LEU A 22 25.18 -0.89 13.49
CA LEU A 22 25.38 -0.68 12.05
C LEU A 22 25.96 -1.91 11.33
N ALA A 23 26.77 -2.72 12.02
CA ALA A 23 27.36 -3.95 11.50
C ALA A 23 26.34 -5.01 10.98
N ARG A 24 25.09 -5.05 11.48
CA ARG A 24 24.05 -5.96 10.94
C ARG A 24 23.36 -5.44 9.68
N LEU A 25 23.42 -4.14 9.39
CA LEU A 25 22.87 -3.56 8.15
C LEU A 25 23.71 -3.93 6.92
N HIS A 26 25.02 -4.20 7.08
CA HIS A 26 25.90 -4.55 5.97
C HIS A 26 25.70 -5.97 5.44
N ALA A 27 25.23 -6.90 6.27
CA ALA A 27 25.09 -8.32 5.90
C ALA A 27 23.76 -8.65 5.17
N ILE A 28 22.84 -7.69 5.03
CA ILE A 28 21.49 -7.93 4.49
C ILE A 28 21.41 -7.65 2.97
N ASP A 29 22.43 -7.03 2.38
CA ASP A 29 22.30 -6.33 1.08
C ASP A 29 23.34 -6.75 0.01
N ASP A 30 23.90 -7.96 0.06
CA ASP A 30 24.86 -8.41 -0.96
C ASP A 30 24.14 -8.64 -2.32
N LEU A 31 24.27 -7.66 -3.22
CA LEU A 31 23.67 -7.64 -4.57
C LEU A 31 24.06 -8.84 -5.44
N ALA A 32 25.14 -9.57 -5.08
CA ALA A 32 25.62 -10.74 -5.79
C ALA A 32 24.56 -11.87 -5.85
N ASP A 33 23.74 -12.02 -4.81
CA ASP A 33 22.69 -13.06 -4.75
C ASP A 33 21.39 -12.63 -5.47
N ILE A 34 21.12 -11.33 -5.57
CA ILE A 34 19.93 -10.79 -6.27
C ILE A 34 20.09 -10.91 -7.80
N GLY A 35 21.34 -10.84 -8.31
CA GLY A 35 21.65 -10.91 -9.73
C GLY A 35 21.37 -12.26 -10.41
N VAL A 36 21.19 -13.34 -9.64
CA VAL A 36 20.94 -14.69 -10.18
C VAL A 36 19.43 -15.00 -10.29
N ALA A 37 18.59 -14.46 -9.40
CA ALA A 37 17.17 -14.80 -9.36
C ALA A 37 16.28 -13.98 -10.32
N VAL A 38 16.71 -12.79 -10.77
CA VAL A 38 15.86 -11.87 -11.56
C VAL A 38 16.08 -12.00 -13.08
N ARG A 39 17.09 -12.77 -13.54
CA ARG A 39 17.37 -12.93 -14.98
C ARG A 39 16.39 -13.82 -15.74
N GLN A 40 15.41 -14.43 -15.09
CA GLN A 40 14.38 -15.23 -15.76
C GLN A 40 13.00 -14.60 -15.52
N GLY A 41 12.53 -13.74 -16.44
CA GLY A 41 11.09 -13.49 -16.53
C GLY A 41 10.57 -12.11 -16.91
N LEU A 42 11.36 -11.14 -17.37
CA LEU A 42 10.80 -9.91 -17.95
C LEU A 42 11.17 -9.80 -19.43
N PRO A 43 10.21 -9.95 -20.37
CA PRO A 43 10.46 -9.68 -21.78
C PRO A 43 10.67 -8.17 -21.95
N HIS A 44 11.92 -7.78 -22.25
CA HIS A 44 12.26 -6.46 -22.77
C HIS A 44 11.45 -6.18 -24.05
N ARG A 45 10.38 -5.39 -23.96
CA ARG A 45 9.80 -4.75 -25.15
C ARG A 45 10.30 -3.32 -25.26
N ARG A 46 11.09 -3.10 -26.31
CA ARG A 46 11.58 -1.81 -26.77
C ARG A 46 10.42 -0.86 -27.05
N ARG A 47 10.70 0.41 -26.72
CA ARG A 47 9.98 1.62 -27.09
C ARG A 47 9.74 1.70 -28.60
N GLU A 48 8.56 2.19 -29.00
CA GLU A 48 8.42 3.04 -30.19
C GLU A 48 7.14 3.92 -30.11
N ARG A 49 7.30 5.17 -30.55
CA ARG A 49 6.29 6.20 -30.89
C ARG A 49 5.45 6.83 -29.77
N TRP A 50 6.01 7.88 -29.18
CA TRP A 50 5.25 9.04 -28.67
C TRP A 50 5.49 10.25 -29.57
N ARG A 51 4.57 10.47 -30.51
CA ARG A 51 4.29 11.80 -31.11
C ARG A 51 3.00 11.75 -31.93
N LYS A 52 2.08 12.67 -31.58
CA LYS A 52 0.87 13.12 -32.29
C LYS A 52 -0.37 12.20 -32.29
N ARG A 53 -1.40 12.66 -31.56
CA ARG A 53 -2.82 12.80 -31.96
C ARG A 53 -3.39 13.87 -31.01
N GLY A 54 -3.98 14.99 -31.43
CA GLY A 54 -4.74 15.28 -32.65
C GLY A 54 -6.23 15.32 -32.25
N LYS A 55 -6.79 16.53 -32.15
CA LYS A 55 -8.21 16.83 -31.86
C LYS A 55 -9.15 15.95 -32.70
N ALA A 56 -10.23 15.46 -32.09
CA ALA A 56 -11.48 15.05 -32.73
C ALA A 56 -12.59 15.57 -31.80
N ASP A 57 -13.28 16.64 -32.18
CA ASP A 57 -14.46 16.72 -33.06
C ASP A 57 -15.75 16.42 -32.29
N GLU A 58 -16.52 17.49 -32.11
CA GLU A 58 -17.80 17.56 -31.44
C GLU A 58 -18.88 17.06 -32.42
N SER A 59 -19.64 16.03 -32.03
CA SER A 59 -20.96 15.83 -32.61
C SER A 59 -21.93 15.44 -31.51
N SER A 60 -23.00 16.21 -31.43
CA SER A 60 -24.04 16.12 -30.42
C SER A 60 -25.10 15.14 -30.87
N ASP A 61 -25.38 14.13 -30.05
CA ASP A 61 -26.65 13.42 -30.07
C ASP A 61 -27.28 13.53 -28.69
N THR A 62 -28.36 14.32 -28.63
CA THR A 62 -29.12 14.59 -27.42
C THR A 62 -30.05 13.41 -27.16
N VAL A 63 -29.71 12.57 -26.19
CA VAL A 63 -30.65 11.58 -25.63
C VAL A 63 -31.25 12.18 -24.36
N THR A 64 -32.50 12.62 -24.42
CA THR A 64 -33.26 13.03 -23.24
C THR A 64 -33.71 11.80 -22.48
N TYR A 65 -33.09 11.55 -21.33
CA TYR A 65 -33.61 10.64 -20.31
C TYR A 65 -34.26 11.47 -19.19
N SER A 66 -35.45 11.08 -18.78
CA SER A 66 -36.19 11.71 -17.69
C SER A 66 -35.64 11.22 -16.35
N PRO A 67 -35.23 12.09 -15.40
CA PRO A 67 -34.56 11.63 -14.19
C PRO A 67 -35.58 11.08 -13.19
N LEU A 68 -35.37 9.82 -12.77
CA LEU A 68 -35.90 9.33 -11.52
C LEU A 68 -35.00 9.88 -10.40
N ALA A 69 -35.60 10.53 -9.41
CA ALA A 69 -34.88 11.12 -8.29
C ALA A 69 -34.11 10.05 -7.47
N GLY A 70 -32.78 10.14 -7.47
CA GLY A 70 -31.88 9.39 -6.57
C GLY A 70 -30.51 9.10 -7.21
N GLN A 71 -29.42 9.57 -6.58
CA GLN A 71 -27.99 9.41 -6.96
C GLN A 71 -27.39 10.37 -8.02
N ASP A 72 -28.19 11.14 -8.76
CA ASP A 72 -27.68 12.24 -9.61
C ASP A 72 -27.10 13.45 -8.81
N ALA A 73 -27.19 13.41 -7.48
CA ALA A 73 -26.77 14.50 -6.59
C ALA A 73 -25.34 14.37 -6.04
N MET A 74 -24.59 13.28 -6.32
CA MET A 74 -23.22 13.13 -5.83
C MET A 74 -22.34 14.29 -6.29
N ARG A 75 -21.67 14.96 -5.33
CA ARG A 75 -20.74 16.07 -5.59
C ARG A 75 -19.31 15.64 -5.37
N ILE A 76 -18.42 16.02 -6.29
CA ILE A 76 -16.98 15.79 -6.21
C ILE A 76 -16.31 17.17 -6.21
N GLU A 77 -15.69 17.53 -5.09
CA GLU A 77 -15.12 18.85 -4.85
C GLU A 77 -13.60 18.73 -4.75
N PRO A 78 -12.83 19.14 -5.78
CA PRO A 78 -11.37 19.10 -5.74
C PRO A 78 -10.81 19.92 -4.57
N LEU A 79 -9.75 19.42 -3.97
CA LEU A 79 -9.03 20.12 -2.91
C LEU A 79 -8.05 21.14 -3.50
N ASP A 80 -7.64 22.13 -2.69
CA ASP A 80 -6.61 23.11 -3.05
C ASP A 80 -5.20 22.49 -2.94
N SER A 81 -4.95 21.45 -3.74
CA SER A 81 -3.68 20.74 -3.89
C SER A 81 -3.65 20.02 -5.23
N THR A 82 -2.48 19.52 -5.66
CA THR A 82 -2.39 18.81 -6.96
C THR A 82 -3.10 17.44 -6.99
N LEU A 83 -3.53 16.97 -5.82
CA LEU A 83 -4.29 15.74 -5.63
C LEU A 83 -5.49 16.02 -4.72
N GLY A 84 -6.41 15.07 -4.68
CA GLY A 84 -7.44 15.01 -3.66
C GLY A 84 -8.77 15.65 -4.06
N ALA A 85 -9.87 15.00 -3.69
CA ALA A 85 -11.20 15.57 -3.73
C ALA A 85 -12.06 15.06 -2.57
N VAL A 86 -13.07 15.84 -2.20
CA VAL A 86 -14.12 15.43 -1.26
C VAL A 86 -15.34 14.97 -2.05
N VAL A 87 -15.84 13.78 -1.77
CA VAL A 87 -17.05 13.24 -2.37
C VAL A 87 -18.18 13.29 -1.34
N ARG A 88 -19.27 13.98 -1.71
CA ARG A 88 -20.43 14.22 -0.84
C ARG A 88 -21.71 13.70 -1.50
N ASP A 89 -22.74 13.61 -0.67
CA ASP A 89 -24.10 13.22 -1.09
C ASP A 89 -24.11 11.82 -1.73
N VAL A 90 -23.36 10.90 -1.10
CA VAL A 90 -23.25 9.48 -1.46
C VAL A 90 -23.30 8.61 -0.21
N ASP A 91 -23.97 7.47 -0.32
CA ASP A 91 -23.94 6.39 0.66
C ASP A 91 -23.14 5.21 0.11
N LEU A 92 -21.91 5.02 0.60
CA LEU A 92 -21.01 3.96 0.11
C LEU A 92 -21.53 2.54 0.34
N ALA A 93 -22.48 2.34 1.26
CA ALA A 93 -23.06 1.02 1.50
C ALA A 93 -23.98 0.57 0.36
N THR A 94 -24.53 1.50 -0.42
CA THR A 94 -25.62 1.24 -1.36
C THR A 94 -25.39 1.82 -2.76
N ILE A 95 -24.15 2.24 -3.09
CA ILE A 95 -23.81 2.74 -4.44
C ILE A 95 -24.04 1.70 -5.54
N ASP A 96 -24.68 2.14 -6.62
CA ASP A 96 -24.84 1.36 -7.84
C ASP A 96 -23.56 1.39 -8.71
N ASP A 97 -23.64 0.84 -9.92
CA ASP A 97 -22.51 0.79 -10.87
C ASP A 97 -22.21 2.15 -11.48
N GLU A 98 -23.21 3.00 -11.70
CA GLU A 98 -23.03 4.33 -12.27
C GLU A 98 -22.30 5.26 -11.29
N ALA A 99 -22.79 5.31 -10.04
CA ALA A 99 -22.15 6.03 -8.96
C ALA A 99 -20.72 5.53 -8.70
N PHE A 100 -20.50 4.21 -8.75
CA PHE A 100 -19.16 3.65 -8.62
C PHE A 100 -18.23 4.08 -9.75
N HIS A 101 -18.66 4.02 -11.02
CA HIS A 101 -17.81 4.46 -12.14
C HIS A 101 -17.45 5.94 -12.04
N ARG A 102 -18.37 6.80 -11.56
CA ARG A 102 -18.07 8.20 -11.28
C ARG A 102 -17.02 8.36 -10.18
N ILE A 103 -17.12 7.57 -9.11
CA ILE A 103 -16.11 7.54 -8.03
C ILE A 103 -14.76 7.04 -8.57
N GLU A 104 -14.73 5.99 -9.38
CA GLU A 104 -13.49 5.44 -9.93
C GLU A 104 -12.80 6.45 -10.88
N ALA A 105 -13.57 7.13 -11.73
CA ALA A 105 -13.05 8.18 -12.60
C ALA A 105 -12.44 9.33 -11.77
N ALA A 106 -13.16 9.80 -10.75
CA ALA A 106 -12.67 10.82 -9.82
C ALA A 106 -11.42 10.36 -9.06
N TRP A 107 -11.35 9.08 -8.69
CA TRP A 107 -10.20 8.52 -8.01
C TRP A 107 -8.97 8.47 -8.92
N HIS A 108 -9.12 8.12 -10.21
CA HIS A 108 -8.03 8.19 -11.17
C HIS A 108 -7.56 9.63 -11.44
N GLU A 109 -8.48 10.61 -11.45
CA GLU A 109 -8.16 12.02 -11.62
C GLU A 109 -7.46 12.62 -10.39
N HIS A 110 -8.03 12.43 -9.21
CA HIS A 110 -7.59 13.08 -7.98
C HIS A 110 -6.65 12.24 -7.12
N ALA A 111 -6.45 10.95 -7.42
CA ALA A 111 -5.63 9.98 -6.70
C ALA A 111 -6.02 9.69 -5.23
N VAL A 112 -6.71 10.60 -4.55
CA VAL A 112 -7.20 10.48 -3.17
C VAL A 112 -8.61 11.01 -3.11
N LEU A 113 -9.54 10.26 -2.50
CA LEU A 113 -10.91 10.72 -2.28
C LEU A 113 -11.27 10.59 -0.80
N LEU A 114 -11.85 11.65 -0.24
CA LEU A 114 -12.44 11.69 1.09
C LEU A 114 -13.96 11.54 0.97
N PHE A 115 -14.54 10.63 1.76
CA PHE A 115 -15.97 10.44 1.95
C PHE A 115 -16.30 10.73 3.41
N PRO A 116 -16.84 11.92 3.72
CA PRO A 116 -17.20 12.27 5.09
C PRO A 116 -18.40 11.47 5.60
N SER A 117 -18.45 11.27 6.92
CA SER A 117 -19.64 10.77 7.65
C SER A 117 -20.22 9.44 7.17
N GLN A 118 -19.34 8.49 6.80
CA GLN A 118 -19.68 7.13 6.42
C GLN A 118 -19.54 6.18 7.62
N HIS A 119 -20.59 5.42 7.93
CA HIS A 119 -20.61 4.49 9.08
C HIS A 119 -20.78 3.05 8.63
N LEU A 120 -19.90 2.61 7.72
CA LEU A 120 -19.93 1.27 7.13
C LEU A 120 -19.70 0.17 8.16
N SER A 121 -20.43 -0.94 8.01
CA SER A 121 -20.05 -2.19 8.67
C SER A 121 -18.76 -2.75 8.07
N ASP A 122 -18.11 -3.72 8.73
CA ASP A 122 -16.92 -4.39 8.16
C ASP A 122 -17.24 -5.07 6.82
N ALA A 123 -18.46 -5.59 6.67
CA ALA A 123 -18.93 -6.22 5.44
C ALA A 123 -19.11 -5.19 4.31
N ASP A 124 -19.69 -4.02 4.62
CA ASP A 124 -19.90 -2.97 3.62
C ASP A 124 -18.58 -2.31 3.23
N HIS A 125 -17.66 -2.10 4.18
CA HIS A 125 -16.30 -1.63 3.90
C HIS A 125 -15.59 -2.60 2.93
N ILE A 126 -15.63 -3.90 3.22
CA ILE A 126 -15.03 -4.92 2.35
C ILE A 126 -15.68 -4.94 0.96
N SER A 127 -17.01 -4.81 0.92
CA SER A 127 -17.78 -4.80 -0.33
C SER A 127 -17.44 -3.59 -1.20
N PHE A 128 -17.38 -2.39 -0.60
CA PHE A 128 -16.94 -1.16 -1.27
C PHE A 128 -15.51 -1.31 -1.81
N THR A 129 -14.57 -1.75 -0.98
CA THR A 129 -13.16 -1.91 -1.41
C THR A 129 -13.02 -2.91 -2.56
N ARG A 130 -13.79 -4.00 -2.55
CA ARG A 130 -13.77 -5.02 -3.61
C ARG A 130 -14.20 -4.49 -4.98
N ARG A 131 -14.97 -3.40 -5.05
CA ARG A 131 -15.32 -2.77 -6.32
C ARG A 131 -14.08 -2.29 -7.08
N PHE A 132 -12.98 -1.98 -6.38
CA PHE A 132 -11.70 -1.57 -6.97
C PHE A 132 -10.78 -2.74 -7.34
N GLY A 133 -11.12 -3.99 -6.95
CA GLY A 133 -10.36 -5.19 -7.28
C GLY A 133 -10.17 -6.17 -6.12
N ARG A 134 -9.38 -7.22 -6.36
CA ARG A 134 -9.07 -8.25 -5.36
C ARG A 134 -8.40 -7.65 -4.14
N LEU A 135 -8.80 -8.10 -2.94
CA LEU A 135 -8.20 -7.64 -1.69
C LEU A 135 -6.82 -8.28 -1.47
N GLU A 136 -5.90 -7.51 -0.89
CA GLU A 136 -4.57 -7.98 -0.53
C GLU A 136 -4.57 -8.75 0.81
N MET A 137 -3.82 -9.84 0.86
CA MET A 137 -3.52 -10.57 2.10
C MET A 137 -2.48 -9.86 2.94
N GLY A 138 -2.79 -9.68 4.23
CA GLY A 138 -1.83 -9.14 5.21
C GLY A 138 -0.72 -10.12 5.57
N LEU A 139 0.46 -9.59 5.94
CA LEU A 139 1.70 -10.33 6.27
C LEU A 139 1.53 -11.45 7.33
N LYS A 140 0.57 -11.33 8.25
CA LYS A 140 0.34 -12.35 9.30
C LYS A 140 -0.40 -13.59 8.80
N ARG A 141 -1.14 -13.49 7.69
CA ARG A 141 -1.80 -14.64 7.07
C ARG A 141 -0.81 -15.49 6.28
N THR A 142 0.13 -14.85 5.59
CA THR A 142 1.18 -15.55 4.85
C THR A 142 2.12 -16.34 5.76
N ALA A 143 2.43 -15.83 6.96
CA ALA A 143 3.14 -16.60 7.99
C ALA A 143 2.46 -17.94 8.35
N LYS A 144 1.12 -17.97 8.43
CA LYS A 144 0.35 -19.19 8.70
C LYS A 144 0.27 -20.09 7.47
N VAL A 145 0.12 -19.52 6.27
CA VAL A 145 0.07 -20.27 5.01
C VAL A 145 1.43 -20.90 4.69
N SER A 146 2.52 -20.14 4.79
CA SER A 146 3.90 -20.65 4.65
C SER A 146 4.17 -21.79 5.64
N ARG A 147 3.79 -21.64 6.93
CA ARG A 147 3.89 -22.73 7.91
C ARG A 147 3.06 -23.97 7.54
N ALA A 148 1.90 -23.79 6.92
CA ALA A 148 1.04 -24.90 6.50
C ALA A 148 1.61 -25.60 5.25
N VAL A 149 2.14 -24.85 4.28
CA VAL A 149 2.80 -25.38 3.08
C VAL A 149 4.08 -26.11 3.47
N SER A 150 4.96 -25.50 4.27
CA SER A 150 6.18 -26.17 4.75
C SER A 150 5.89 -27.41 5.59
N ARG A 151 4.74 -27.45 6.29
CA ARG A 151 4.29 -28.66 7.00
C ARG A 151 3.78 -29.73 6.03
N ALA A 152 2.99 -29.35 5.03
CA ALA A 152 2.49 -30.25 4.00
C ALA A 152 3.64 -30.85 3.18
N GLU A 153 4.63 -30.06 2.79
CA GLU A 153 5.86 -30.51 2.11
C GLU A 153 6.70 -31.46 2.99
N ARG A 154 6.65 -31.28 4.32
CA ARG A 154 7.30 -32.18 5.29
C ARG A 154 6.54 -33.48 5.49
N GLU A 155 5.22 -33.44 5.38
CA GLU A 155 4.32 -34.60 5.45
C GLU A 155 4.36 -35.41 4.13
N GLU A 156 4.48 -34.76 2.96
CA GLU A 156 4.72 -35.41 1.65
C GLU A 156 6.11 -36.07 1.56
N ARG A 157 7.12 -35.51 2.24
CA ARG A 157 8.47 -36.11 2.30
C ARG A 157 8.56 -37.39 3.14
N GLY A 158 7.46 -37.82 3.76
CA GLY A 158 7.31 -39.10 4.43
C GLY A 158 8.09 -39.22 5.76
N PRO A 159 7.55 -39.91 6.78
CA PRO A 159 8.24 -40.08 8.06
C PRO A 159 9.36 -41.12 7.96
N LYS A 160 10.59 -40.75 8.38
CA LYS A 160 11.58 -41.73 8.81
C LYS A 160 11.26 -42.18 10.24
N ALA A 161 11.36 -43.49 10.44
CA ALA A 161 11.25 -44.27 11.68
C ALA A 161 9.84 -44.72 12.11
N GLN A 162 9.58 -45.98 11.75
CA GLN A 162 8.54 -46.87 12.22
C GLN A 162 8.64 -47.09 13.75
N LYS A 163 7.55 -46.89 14.48
CA LYS A 163 7.31 -47.55 15.77
C LYS A 163 5.90 -48.13 15.77
N PHE A 164 5.85 -49.46 15.83
CA PHE A 164 4.66 -50.25 16.08
C PHE A 164 4.01 -49.83 17.40
N ARG A 165 2.69 -49.66 17.41
CA ARG A 165 1.81 -50.14 18.49
C ARG A 165 0.34 -50.22 18.04
N ALA A 166 -0.36 -51.07 18.77
CA ALA A 166 -1.50 -51.87 18.35
C ALA A 166 -2.87 -51.17 18.39
N SER A 167 -3.81 -51.86 17.73
CA SER A 167 -5.24 -51.68 17.55
C SER A 167 -6.07 -51.27 18.77
N GLY A 168 -7.06 -50.42 18.52
CA GLY A 168 -8.21 -50.17 19.39
C GLY A 168 -9.33 -49.49 18.61
N THR A 169 -10.46 -50.19 18.46
CA THR A 169 -11.71 -49.75 17.82
C THR A 169 -12.58 -48.93 18.77
N SER A 170 -13.25 -47.87 18.30
CA SER A 170 -14.64 -47.57 18.71
C SER A 170 -15.27 -46.46 17.88
N ASP A 171 -16.53 -46.70 17.52
CA ASP A 171 -17.44 -45.92 16.71
C ASP A 171 -17.81 -44.53 17.24
N ALA A 172 -18.10 -43.62 16.31
CA ALA A 172 -18.81 -42.37 16.54
C ALA A 172 -20.27 -42.50 16.08
N PRO A 173 -21.27 -41.91 16.77
CA PRO A 173 -22.59 -41.73 16.19
C PRO A 173 -22.70 -40.38 15.47
N ALA A 174 -23.26 -40.43 14.26
CA ALA A 174 -23.66 -39.29 13.46
C ALA A 174 -24.78 -38.48 14.14
N ARG A 175 -24.73 -37.15 14.04
CA ARG A 175 -25.86 -36.26 14.28
C ARG A 175 -26.08 -35.30 13.11
N ALA A 176 -27.35 -34.94 12.97
CA ALA A 176 -28.05 -34.48 11.77
C ALA A 176 -27.59 -33.12 11.22
N ARG A 177 -27.80 -32.98 9.91
CA ARG A 177 -27.62 -31.76 9.13
C ARG A 177 -28.79 -30.80 9.38
N GLU A 178 -28.54 -29.63 9.93
CA GLU A 178 -29.43 -28.47 9.76
C GLU A 178 -29.07 -27.74 8.47
N ARG A 179 -30.10 -27.38 7.71
CA ARG A 179 -30.00 -26.65 6.44
C ARG A 179 -29.77 -25.16 6.75
N GLU A 180 -28.54 -24.70 6.65
CA GLU A 180 -28.23 -23.27 6.53
C GLU A 180 -28.14 -22.89 5.05
N GLY A 181 -28.72 -21.74 4.70
CA GLY A 181 -28.64 -21.13 3.37
C GLY A 181 -27.19 -20.80 2.97
N PRO A 182 -26.95 -20.36 1.73
CA PRO A 182 -25.60 -20.29 1.17
C PRO A 182 -24.70 -19.39 2.03
N PRO A 183 -23.54 -19.89 2.51
CA PRO A 183 -22.66 -19.12 3.37
C PRO A 183 -21.93 -18.05 2.57
N LEU A 184 -21.95 -16.82 3.09
CA LEU A 184 -21.00 -15.76 2.75
C LEU A 184 -19.57 -16.32 2.80
N ALA A 185 -18.75 -15.99 1.81
CA ALA A 185 -17.37 -16.43 1.71
C ALA A 185 -16.61 -16.18 3.02
N ARG A 186 -16.31 -17.26 3.77
CA ARG A 186 -15.47 -17.22 4.98
C ARG A 186 -14.08 -16.75 4.58
N GLY A 187 -13.66 -15.52 4.89
CA GLY A 187 -12.26 -15.20 4.65
C GLY A 187 -11.73 -13.81 4.96
N ALA A 188 -12.38 -12.72 4.58
CA ALA A 188 -11.76 -11.40 4.74
C ALA A 188 -12.08 -10.81 6.12
N LYS A 189 -11.05 -10.61 6.97
CA LYS A 189 -11.16 -9.78 8.18
C LYS A 189 -10.47 -8.46 7.91
N LEU A 190 -11.15 -7.36 8.26
CA LEU A 190 -10.62 -6.02 8.08
C LEU A 190 -9.40 -5.81 8.97
N GLY A 191 -8.34 -5.21 8.42
CA GLY A 191 -7.15 -4.87 9.19
C GLY A 191 -7.48 -3.75 10.16
N ARG A 192 -7.22 -3.93 11.45
CA ARG A 192 -7.34 -2.84 12.43
C ARG A 192 -5.99 -2.17 12.61
N ILE A 193 -5.92 -0.89 12.24
CA ILE A 193 -4.79 -0.03 12.56
C ILE A 193 -5.19 0.73 13.83
N SER A 194 -4.92 0.11 14.97
CA SER A 194 -5.21 0.69 16.28
C SER A 194 -3.97 0.81 17.16
N ASN A 195 -4.08 1.60 18.22
CA ASN A 195 -3.20 1.55 19.40
C ASN A 195 -3.96 1.10 20.66
N VAL A 196 -5.08 0.39 20.49
CA VAL A 196 -5.86 -0.15 21.61
C VAL A 196 -5.83 -1.68 21.59
N ASP A 197 -5.90 -2.29 22.77
CA ASP A 197 -6.04 -3.73 22.94
C ASP A 197 -7.49 -4.21 22.67
N LYS A 198 -7.73 -5.50 22.89
CA LYS A 198 -9.05 -6.14 22.71
C LYS A 198 -10.13 -5.58 23.65
N ASP A 199 -9.73 -4.97 24.77
CA ASP A 199 -10.61 -4.41 25.79
C ASP A 199 -10.78 -2.89 25.58
N GLY A 200 -10.22 -2.34 24.50
CA GLY A 200 -10.31 -0.93 24.12
C GLY A 200 -9.33 -0.02 24.88
N LYS A 201 -8.41 -0.57 25.67
CA LYS A 201 -7.42 0.21 26.42
C LYS A 201 -6.23 0.53 25.54
N VAL A 202 -5.71 1.75 25.66
CA VAL A 202 -4.52 2.19 24.93
C VAL A 202 -3.31 1.38 25.39
N VAL A 203 -2.60 0.79 24.42
CA VAL A 203 -1.40 -0.01 24.68
C VAL A 203 -0.20 0.88 24.97
N ASP A 204 0.77 0.35 25.72
CA ASP A 204 2.02 1.04 26.03
C ASP A 204 2.74 1.54 24.76
N ALA A 205 3.30 2.75 24.82
CA ALA A 205 3.94 3.40 23.67
C ALA A 205 5.21 2.69 23.17
N ASN A 206 5.80 1.80 23.97
CA ASN A 206 6.94 0.95 23.60
C ASN A 206 6.53 -0.47 23.21
N ALA A 207 5.23 -0.80 23.27
CA ALA A 207 4.71 -2.06 22.78
C ALA A 207 5.06 -2.25 21.29
N LEU A 208 5.26 -3.51 20.89
CA LEU A 208 5.63 -3.86 19.51
C LEU A 208 4.66 -3.25 18.46
N GLN A 209 3.38 -3.20 18.79
CA GLN A 209 2.35 -2.53 17.99
C GLN A 209 2.65 -1.05 17.79
N ALA A 210 2.90 -0.29 18.86
CA ALA A 210 3.19 1.13 18.79
C ALA A 210 4.51 1.44 18.07
N ARG A 211 5.55 0.59 18.24
CA ARG A 211 6.82 0.74 17.52
C ARG A 211 6.67 0.53 16.02
N PHE A 212 5.91 -0.49 15.59
CA PHE A 212 5.63 -0.72 14.17
C PHE A 212 4.96 0.49 13.50
N GLN A 213 4.05 1.16 14.21
CA GLN A 213 3.35 2.34 13.69
C GLN A 213 4.27 3.53 13.43
N ARG A 214 5.49 3.58 14.01
CA ARG A 214 6.47 4.64 13.72
C ARG A 214 6.92 4.61 12.26
N GLY A 215 6.99 3.42 11.65
CA GLY A 215 7.28 3.27 10.23
C GLY A 215 6.24 3.94 9.34
N ASN A 216 4.97 3.95 9.76
CA ASN A 216 3.89 4.58 9.02
C ASN A 216 3.94 6.11 9.07
N GLN A 217 4.81 6.70 9.90
CA GLN A 217 5.04 8.15 9.96
C GLN A 217 6.04 8.65 8.90
N GLN A 218 6.67 7.73 8.18
CA GLN A 218 7.57 8.05 7.07
C GLN A 218 6.80 7.97 5.75
N TRP A 219 7.19 8.78 4.77
CA TRP A 219 6.58 8.77 3.45
C TRP A 219 6.73 7.41 2.77
N HIS A 220 5.62 6.76 2.44
CA HIS A 220 5.62 5.43 1.82
C HIS A 220 4.42 5.22 0.90
N SER A 221 4.58 4.30 -0.05
CA SER A 221 3.47 3.66 -0.76
C SER A 221 3.31 2.25 -0.19
N ASP A 222 2.07 1.87 0.15
CA ASP A 222 1.76 0.59 0.77
C ASP A 222 2.27 -0.56 -0.11
N SER A 223 2.90 -1.55 0.51
CA SER A 223 3.34 -2.78 -0.15
C SER A 223 4.32 -2.58 -1.33
N SER A 224 4.97 -1.41 -1.46
CA SER A 224 5.98 -1.20 -2.51
C SER A 224 7.23 -2.09 -2.37
N TYR A 225 7.41 -2.75 -1.21
CA TYR A 225 8.41 -3.79 -0.99
C TYR A 225 7.99 -5.19 -1.51
N LYS A 226 6.81 -5.34 -2.10
CA LYS A 226 6.35 -6.56 -2.77
C LYS A 226 6.57 -6.47 -4.29
N ARG A 227 6.68 -7.62 -4.95
CA ARG A 227 6.82 -7.71 -6.43
C ARG A 227 5.71 -6.94 -7.14
N VAL A 228 4.48 -7.11 -6.64
CA VAL A 228 3.29 -6.39 -7.10
C VAL A 228 2.82 -5.53 -5.93
N GLY A 229 3.08 -4.23 -6.01
CA GLY A 229 2.65 -3.27 -4.99
C GLY A 229 1.12 -3.15 -4.92
N ALA A 230 0.61 -2.58 -3.83
CA ALA A 230 -0.83 -2.39 -3.68
C ALA A 230 -1.39 -1.46 -4.77
N LYS A 231 -2.64 -1.70 -5.20
CA LYS A 231 -3.39 -0.79 -6.09
C LYS A 231 -3.93 0.39 -5.29
N ALA A 232 -4.73 0.09 -4.26
CA ALA A 232 -5.41 1.10 -3.47
C ALA A 232 -5.43 0.70 -1.99
N SER A 233 -5.61 1.68 -1.12
CA SER A 233 -5.89 1.45 0.30
C SER A 233 -7.12 2.28 0.68
N VAL A 234 -8.01 1.67 1.46
CA VAL A 234 -9.22 2.29 2.00
C VAL A 234 -9.09 2.31 3.52
N LEU A 235 -9.21 3.49 4.13
CA LEU A 235 -9.06 3.70 5.57
C LEU A 235 -10.29 4.41 6.14
N ALA A 236 -10.92 3.78 7.13
CA ALA A 236 -12.09 4.29 7.83
C ALA A 236 -11.73 4.69 9.26
N ALA A 237 -12.15 5.88 9.69
CA ALA A 237 -11.97 6.39 11.05
C ALA A 237 -13.12 5.98 11.97
N HIS A 238 -12.81 5.25 13.05
CA HIS A 238 -13.80 4.93 14.09
C HIS A 238 -13.58 5.74 15.37
N VAL A 239 -12.33 5.81 15.82
CA VAL A 239 -11.93 6.59 17.01
C VAL A 239 -10.72 7.41 16.63
N VAL A 240 -10.77 8.72 16.87
CA VAL A 240 -9.72 9.69 16.51
C VAL A 240 -9.26 10.46 17.75
N PRO A 241 -7.97 10.82 17.83
CA PRO A 241 -7.48 11.70 18.90
C PRO A 241 -8.01 13.13 18.74
N ASP A 242 -7.97 13.92 19.81
CA ASP A 242 -8.40 15.34 19.79
C ASP A 242 -7.45 16.24 18.97
N ARG A 243 -6.18 15.83 18.86
CA ARG A 243 -5.12 16.51 18.11
C ARG A 243 -4.11 15.51 17.56
N GLY A 244 -3.46 15.88 16.47
CA GLY A 244 -2.51 15.00 15.82
C GLY A 244 -3.21 13.85 15.09
N GLY A 245 -2.43 12.85 14.68
CA GLY A 245 -2.99 11.63 14.09
C GLY A 245 -3.56 11.83 12.69
N GLU A 246 -3.31 12.99 12.08
CA GLU A 246 -3.61 13.30 10.70
C GLU A 246 -2.96 12.27 9.76
N THR A 247 -3.48 12.16 8.55
CA THR A 247 -2.79 11.47 7.47
C THR A 247 -2.51 12.46 6.37
N GLU A 248 -1.34 12.36 5.78
CA GLU A 248 -0.88 13.26 4.73
C GLU A 248 -0.49 12.44 3.51
N TRP A 249 -0.85 12.94 2.33
CA TRP A 249 -0.57 12.33 1.03
C TRP A 249 0.29 13.28 0.18
N ALA A 250 1.08 12.72 -0.72
CA ALA A 250 1.91 13.46 -1.68
C ALA A 250 1.72 12.93 -3.10
N ASP A 251 1.54 13.83 -4.08
CA ASP A 251 1.29 13.49 -5.48
C ASP A 251 2.59 13.20 -6.22
N LEU A 252 2.81 11.92 -6.55
CA LEU A 252 4.01 11.51 -7.27
C LEU A 252 3.96 11.84 -8.77
N ARG A 253 2.78 12.14 -9.32
CA ARG A 253 2.60 12.61 -10.70
C ARG A 253 3.12 14.03 -10.80
N ALA A 254 2.63 14.91 -9.92
CA ALA A 254 3.09 16.28 -9.84
C ALA A 254 4.56 16.38 -9.38
N ALA A 255 5.05 15.42 -8.58
CA ALA A 255 6.48 15.36 -8.23
C ALA A 255 7.34 15.05 -9.46
N TRP A 256 6.90 14.14 -10.34
CA TRP A 256 7.58 13.87 -11.61
C TRP A 256 7.56 15.11 -12.52
N ASP A 257 6.40 15.77 -12.65
CA ASP A 257 6.23 16.95 -13.50
C ASP A 257 7.13 18.13 -13.06
N ALA A 258 7.52 18.18 -11.78
CA ALA A 258 8.38 19.22 -11.22
C ALA A 258 9.89 18.98 -11.40
N LEU A 259 10.30 17.78 -11.81
CA LEU A 259 11.70 17.48 -12.09
C LEU A 259 12.18 18.23 -13.34
N ASP A 260 13.44 18.66 -13.35
CA ASP A 260 14.02 19.18 -14.59
C ASP A 260 14.15 18.07 -15.65
N GLY A 261 14.24 18.48 -16.92
CA GLY A 261 14.26 17.55 -18.04
C GLY A 261 15.45 16.58 -18.01
N ALA A 262 16.59 16.98 -17.46
CA ALA A 262 17.77 16.11 -17.35
C ALA A 262 17.56 15.01 -16.29
N MET A 263 16.94 15.35 -15.15
CA MET A 263 16.56 14.39 -14.12
C MET A 263 15.46 13.45 -14.60
N GLN A 264 14.45 13.96 -15.32
CA GLN A 264 13.42 13.10 -15.94
C GLN A 264 14.04 12.12 -16.94
N GLU A 265 14.90 12.60 -17.83
CA GLU A 265 15.58 11.76 -18.81
C GLU A 265 16.43 10.68 -18.12
N TRP A 266 17.23 11.07 -17.14
CA TRP A 266 18.08 10.14 -16.41
C TRP A 266 17.29 9.12 -15.59
N LEU A 267 16.19 9.50 -14.94
CA LEU A 267 15.37 8.57 -14.15
C LEU A 267 14.49 7.66 -15.00
N SER A 268 14.26 7.97 -16.28
CA SER A 268 13.31 7.27 -17.15
C SER A 268 13.64 5.80 -17.43
N ASP A 269 14.89 5.38 -17.20
CA ASP A 269 15.34 3.99 -17.34
C ASP A 269 15.95 3.42 -16.05
N LYS A 270 15.84 4.15 -14.93
CA LYS A 270 16.39 3.75 -13.65
C LYS A 270 15.40 2.95 -12.84
N GLU A 271 15.95 2.02 -12.07
CA GLU A 271 15.20 1.16 -11.16
C GLU A 271 15.77 1.28 -9.76
N ALA A 272 14.91 1.14 -8.75
CA ALA A 272 15.31 1.15 -7.35
C ALA A 272 14.95 -0.18 -6.68
N VAL A 273 15.80 -0.58 -5.74
CA VAL A 273 15.54 -1.73 -4.87
C VAL A 273 14.62 -1.29 -3.74
N HIS A 274 13.44 -1.87 -3.63
CA HIS A 274 12.52 -1.69 -2.51
C HIS A 274 12.64 -2.87 -1.54
N SER A 275 12.85 -2.59 -0.25
CA SER A 275 13.10 -3.64 0.75
C SER A 275 12.35 -3.38 2.07
N TYR A 276 11.59 -4.38 2.50
CA TYR A 276 10.95 -4.38 3.82
C TYR A 276 12.02 -4.33 4.90
N ARG A 277 13.01 -5.23 4.83
CA ARG A 277 14.13 -5.31 5.78
C ARG A 277 14.85 -3.97 5.94
N PHE A 278 15.23 -3.35 4.82
CA PHE A 278 15.88 -2.04 4.82
C PHE A 278 15.04 -1.01 5.58
N SER A 279 13.80 -0.78 5.16
CA SER A 279 12.96 0.27 5.73
C SER A 279 12.60 0.05 7.20
N HIS A 280 12.44 -1.20 7.64
CA HIS A 280 12.08 -1.54 9.01
C HIS A 280 13.29 -1.60 9.95
N ALA A 281 14.51 -1.79 9.44
CA ALA A 281 15.72 -1.66 10.23
C ALA A 281 15.90 -0.24 10.81
N TRP A 282 15.48 0.80 10.08
CA TRP A 282 15.59 2.20 10.52
C TRP A 282 14.44 2.67 11.42
N HIS A 283 13.26 2.06 11.31
CA HIS A 283 12.03 2.59 11.90
C HIS A 283 11.27 1.60 12.80
N GLY A 284 11.86 0.42 13.06
CA GLY A 284 11.27 -0.66 13.85
C GLY A 284 10.25 -1.48 13.08
N GLY A 285 9.88 -2.64 13.63
CA GLY A 285 8.87 -3.54 13.04
C GLY A 285 9.44 -4.78 12.35
N LEU A 286 10.76 -4.97 12.37
CA LEU A 286 11.37 -6.25 12.02
C LEU A 286 10.96 -7.33 13.02
N GLU A 287 10.79 -6.96 14.28
CA GLU A 287 10.49 -7.89 15.38
C GLU A 287 9.06 -8.45 15.33
N LEU A 288 8.24 -7.99 14.38
CA LEU A 288 6.93 -8.58 14.09
C LEU A 288 7.02 -9.86 13.27
N LEU A 289 8.13 -10.06 12.57
CA LEU A 289 8.36 -11.18 11.69
C LEU A 289 9.57 -11.96 12.19
N ASN A 290 9.52 -13.28 12.09
CA ASN A 290 10.73 -14.10 12.29
C ASN A 290 11.58 -14.13 11.00
N ASP A 291 12.79 -14.67 11.09
CA ASP A 291 13.73 -14.68 9.96
C ASP A 291 13.16 -15.38 8.72
N ALA A 292 12.46 -16.51 8.89
CA ALA A 292 11.82 -17.23 7.79
C ALA A 292 10.70 -16.42 7.12
N GLU A 293 9.91 -15.67 7.90
CA GLU A 293 8.90 -14.76 7.36
C GLU A 293 9.53 -13.58 6.61
N LEU A 294 10.67 -13.08 7.08
CA LEU A 294 11.43 -12.02 6.39
C LEU A 294 12.10 -12.54 5.11
N ASP A 295 12.50 -13.80 5.04
CA ASP A 295 13.06 -14.42 3.83
C ASP A 295 12.00 -14.56 2.72
N HIS A 296 10.72 -14.61 3.08
CA HIS A 296 9.60 -14.51 2.13
C HIS A 296 9.26 -13.07 1.70
N LEU A 297 10.05 -12.08 2.13
CA LEU A 297 9.97 -10.68 1.68
C LEU A 297 11.32 -10.23 1.12
N PRO A 298 11.82 -10.88 0.05
CA PRO A 298 13.08 -10.50 -0.56
C PRO A 298 12.99 -9.06 -1.10
N PRO A 299 14.12 -8.33 -1.19
CA PRO A 299 14.16 -7.06 -1.90
C PRO A 299 13.63 -7.23 -3.34
N VAL A 300 12.88 -6.25 -3.80
CA VAL A 300 12.28 -6.23 -5.14
C VAL A 300 12.75 -5.01 -5.91
N ILE A 301 12.75 -5.08 -7.24
CA ILE A 301 13.18 -3.99 -8.11
C ILE A 301 11.94 -3.35 -8.74
N HIS A 302 11.84 -2.03 -8.67
CA HIS A 302 10.79 -1.25 -9.32
C HIS A 302 11.38 -0.11 -10.16
N PRO A 303 10.79 0.22 -11.32
CA PRO A 303 11.14 1.43 -12.06
C PRO A 303 10.91 2.69 -11.22
N LEU A 304 11.84 3.65 -11.27
CA LEU A 304 11.68 4.96 -10.64
C LEU A 304 10.70 5.86 -11.39
N MET A 305 10.53 5.64 -12.68
CA MET A 305 9.48 6.24 -13.49
C MET A 305 8.44 5.17 -13.81
N ARG A 306 7.18 5.41 -13.45
CA ARG A 306 6.06 4.53 -13.78
C ARG A 306 5.03 5.28 -14.59
N ILE A 307 4.36 4.57 -15.50
CA ILE A 307 3.15 5.05 -16.16
C ILE A 307 1.94 4.49 -15.44
N HIS A 308 1.04 5.38 -15.02
CA HIS A 308 -0.21 4.97 -14.39
C HIS A 308 -1.13 4.29 -15.41
N PRO A 309 -1.56 3.03 -15.19
CA PRO A 309 -2.19 2.22 -16.23
C PRO A 309 -3.53 2.77 -16.73
N ALA A 310 -4.32 3.41 -15.86
CA ALA A 310 -5.64 3.94 -16.24
C ALA A 310 -5.60 5.37 -16.81
N THR A 311 -4.57 6.17 -16.46
CA THR A 311 -4.52 7.60 -16.82
C THR A 311 -3.40 7.93 -17.81
N GLY A 312 -2.46 7.01 -18.04
CA GLY A 312 -1.28 7.24 -18.86
C GLY A 312 -0.29 8.26 -18.28
N ARG A 313 -0.53 8.80 -17.08
CA ARG A 313 0.33 9.83 -16.47
C ARG A 313 1.63 9.21 -15.94
N PRO A 314 2.80 9.80 -16.24
CA PRO A 314 4.04 9.42 -15.58
C PRO A 314 4.01 9.84 -14.11
N ASN A 315 4.70 9.09 -13.27
CA ASN A 315 4.90 9.42 -11.86
C ASN A 315 6.23 8.86 -11.35
N LEU A 316 6.76 9.53 -10.33
CA LEU A 316 7.97 9.16 -9.63
C LEU A 316 7.68 8.08 -8.58
N PHE A 317 8.33 6.92 -8.63
CA PHE A 317 8.07 5.84 -7.66
C PHE A 317 9.20 5.71 -6.63
N VAL A 318 9.09 6.49 -5.54
CA VAL A 318 10.06 6.54 -4.44
C VAL A 318 9.38 6.21 -3.09
N GLY A 319 10.02 6.53 -1.96
CA GLY A 319 9.48 6.30 -0.61
C GLY A 319 10.45 5.54 0.29
N ARG A 320 10.10 5.38 1.57
CA ARG A 320 10.99 4.78 2.59
C ARG A 320 11.53 3.39 2.28
N HIS A 321 10.85 2.65 1.40
CA HIS A 321 11.24 1.28 1.04
C HIS A 321 12.35 1.28 -0.02
N ALA A 322 12.47 2.33 -0.84
CA ALA A 322 13.50 2.48 -1.84
C ALA A 322 14.87 2.70 -1.17
N SER A 323 15.78 1.76 -1.38
CA SER A 323 17.03 1.60 -0.62
C SER A 323 18.26 2.11 -1.38
N GLN A 324 18.34 1.78 -2.68
CA GLN A 324 19.38 2.20 -3.62
C GLN A 324 18.86 2.12 -5.07
N ILE A 325 19.55 2.81 -5.97
CA ILE A 325 19.30 2.74 -7.43
C ILE A 325 20.21 1.66 -8.02
N VAL A 326 19.65 0.79 -8.85
CA VAL A 326 20.37 -0.32 -9.47
C VAL A 326 21.49 0.21 -10.38
N GLY A 327 22.70 -0.30 -10.18
CA GLY A 327 23.88 0.06 -11.00
C GLY A 327 24.55 1.39 -10.64
N GLU A 328 24.02 2.14 -9.67
CA GLU A 328 24.60 3.40 -9.19
C GLU A 328 25.37 3.19 -7.88
N ASP A 329 26.20 4.18 -7.50
CA ASP A 329 26.83 4.17 -6.18
C ASP A 329 25.75 4.11 -5.07
N ARG A 330 25.98 3.24 -4.08
CA ARG A 330 24.97 2.92 -3.07
C ARG A 330 24.68 4.12 -2.17
N GLU A 331 25.69 4.88 -1.77
CA GLU A 331 25.48 6.00 -0.86
C GLU A 331 24.90 7.21 -1.59
N GLU A 332 25.43 7.53 -2.77
CA GLU A 332 24.93 8.63 -3.60
C GLU A 332 23.47 8.39 -4.00
N SER A 333 23.14 7.18 -4.47
CA SER A 333 21.76 6.83 -4.84
C SER A 333 20.81 6.89 -3.65
N ARG A 334 21.21 6.43 -2.46
CA ARG A 334 20.40 6.56 -1.24
C ARG A 334 20.19 8.02 -0.83
N ARG A 335 21.21 8.88 -0.99
CA ARG A 335 21.06 10.33 -0.75
C ARG A 335 20.06 10.95 -1.72
N LEU A 336 20.13 10.57 -3.00
CA LEU A 336 19.21 11.02 -4.04
C LEU A 336 17.76 10.59 -3.76
N LEU A 337 17.52 9.30 -3.50
CA LEU A 337 16.18 8.76 -3.23
C LEU A 337 15.52 9.44 -2.03
N ARG A 338 16.29 9.72 -0.97
CA ARG A 338 15.80 10.47 0.19
C ARG A 338 15.44 11.90 -0.19
N ARG A 339 16.28 12.60 -0.95
CA ARG A 339 15.99 13.96 -1.43
C ARG A 339 14.70 13.98 -2.26
N LEU A 340 14.59 13.12 -3.25
CA LEU A 340 13.42 12.99 -4.12
C LEU A 340 12.14 12.69 -3.31
N THR A 341 12.23 11.80 -2.32
CA THR A 341 11.10 11.50 -1.41
C THR A 341 10.70 12.74 -0.59
N THR A 342 11.67 13.48 -0.05
CA THR A 342 11.40 14.71 0.72
C THR A 342 10.79 15.82 -0.14
N GLU A 343 11.30 16.02 -1.36
CA GLU A 343 10.84 17.04 -2.32
C GLU A 343 9.44 16.72 -2.87
N ALA A 344 9.14 15.44 -3.09
CA ALA A 344 7.81 14.99 -3.48
C ALA A 344 6.77 15.35 -2.40
N GLY A 345 7.14 15.22 -1.12
CA GLY A 345 6.30 15.52 0.05
C GLY A 345 6.23 17.00 0.44
N GLN A 346 6.36 17.93 -0.51
CA GLN A 346 6.22 19.38 -0.28
C GLN A 346 4.97 19.96 -0.96
N SER A 347 4.44 21.05 -0.40
CA SER A 347 3.40 21.87 -1.03
C SER A 347 3.84 22.37 -2.42
N PRO A 348 2.92 22.51 -3.40
CA PRO A 348 1.47 22.28 -3.34
C PRO A 348 1.06 20.82 -3.58
N ARG A 349 2.00 19.88 -3.58
CA ARG A 349 1.75 18.47 -3.94
C ARG A 349 1.20 17.62 -2.80
N THR A 350 0.98 18.21 -1.64
CA THR A 350 0.56 17.50 -0.44
C THR A 350 -0.79 17.94 0.06
N TRP A 351 -1.59 16.98 0.51
CA TRP A 351 -2.81 17.23 1.27
C TRP A 351 -2.74 16.52 2.62
N ARG A 352 -3.13 17.23 3.68
CA ARG A 352 -3.20 16.71 5.05
C ARG A 352 -4.64 16.69 5.53
N HIS A 353 -5.11 15.51 5.91
CA HIS A 353 -6.45 15.31 6.44
C HIS A 353 -6.45 15.21 7.96
N ARG A 354 -7.25 16.06 8.61
CA ARG A 354 -7.63 15.91 10.02
C ARG A 354 -8.91 15.09 10.08
N TRP A 355 -8.75 13.88 10.62
CA TRP A 355 -9.81 12.89 10.69
C TRP A 355 -10.97 13.30 11.61
N GLN A 356 -12.18 12.95 11.20
CA GLN A 356 -13.37 12.86 12.04
C GLN A 356 -13.88 11.41 12.06
N PRO A 357 -14.55 10.97 13.14
CA PRO A 357 -15.22 9.67 13.14
C PRO A 357 -16.23 9.57 11.99
N GLY A 358 -16.18 8.47 11.24
CA GLY A 358 -16.97 8.26 10.03
C GLY A 358 -16.29 8.69 8.73
N ASP A 359 -15.17 9.40 8.77
CA ASP A 359 -14.43 9.66 7.53
C ASP A 359 -13.88 8.36 6.94
N ILE A 360 -14.06 8.20 5.63
CA ILE A 360 -13.40 7.16 4.83
C ILE A 360 -12.54 7.85 3.77
N VAL A 361 -11.28 7.43 3.65
CA VAL A 361 -10.40 7.88 2.56
C VAL A 361 -9.93 6.68 1.76
N ILE A 362 -10.01 6.79 0.44
CA ILE A 362 -9.33 5.89 -0.50
C ILE A 362 -8.19 6.64 -1.18
N TRP A 363 -7.05 5.97 -1.37
CA TRP A 363 -5.95 6.52 -2.17
C TRP A 363 -5.31 5.50 -3.11
N ASP A 364 -4.75 6.02 -4.19
CA ASP A 364 -4.05 5.27 -5.22
C ASP A 364 -2.57 5.09 -4.91
N ASN A 365 -2.22 3.93 -4.35
CA ASN A 365 -0.83 3.59 -3.99
C ASN A 365 0.10 3.56 -5.22
N ARG A 366 -0.44 3.51 -6.44
CA ARG A 366 0.34 3.51 -7.68
C ARG A 366 0.94 4.88 -7.99
N CYS A 367 0.41 5.96 -7.42
CA CYS A 367 0.86 7.33 -7.73
C CYS A 367 0.89 8.31 -6.54
N VAL A 368 0.79 7.83 -5.30
CA VAL A 368 0.94 8.68 -4.10
C VAL A 368 1.90 8.07 -3.09
N LEU A 369 2.52 8.95 -2.30
CA LEU A 369 3.04 8.59 -0.98
C LEU A 369 2.02 9.00 0.08
N HIS A 370 2.08 8.36 1.24
CA HIS A 370 1.36 8.79 2.42
C HIS A 370 2.18 8.61 3.69
N ARG A 371 1.78 9.32 4.76
CA ARG A 371 2.30 9.15 6.12
C ARG A 371 1.26 9.52 7.17
N GLY A 372 1.34 8.90 8.34
CA GLY A 372 0.61 9.30 9.54
C GLY A 372 1.38 10.34 10.34
N HIS A 373 0.69 11.33 10.90
CA HIS A 373 1.28 12.25 11.87
C HIS A 373 1.20 11.69 13.30
N PRO A 374 2.12 12.06 14.20
CA PRO A 374 2.07 11.64 15.59
C PRO A 374 0.82 12.17 16.29
N TRP A 375 0.40 11.49 17.36
CA TRP A 375 -0.68 11.90 18.27
C TRP A 375 -0.30 11.57 19.71
N PRO A 376 -0.99 12.13 20.72
CA PRO A 376 -0.75 11.81 22.12
C PRO A 376 -0.90 10.30 22.40
N SER A 377 0.10 9.69 23.01
CA SER A 377 0.16 8.23 23.18
C SER A 377 -0.85 7.67 24.17
N ASP A 378 -1.47 8.53 24.98
CA ASP A 378 -2.55 8.23 25.92
C ASP A 378 -3.94 8.25 25.27
N GLN A 379 -4.05 8.71 24.01
CA GLN A 379 -5.32 8.77 23.29
C GLN A 379 -5.51 7.58 22.36
N ALA A 380 -6.74 7.08 22.32
CA ALA A 380 -7.14 6.01 21.44
C ALA A 380 -7.22 6.51 19.99
N ARG A 381 -6.71 5.70 19.07
CA ARG A 381 -6.88 5.85 17.62
C ARG A 381 -7.22 4.49 17.05
N VAL A 382 -8.39 4.37 16.44
CA VAL A 382 -8.89 3.11 15.87
C VAL A 382 -9.33 3.37 14.44
N MET A 383 -8.57 2.80 13.51
CA MET A 383 -8.87 2.84 12.09
C MET A 383 -9.10 1.42 11.54
N ALA A 384 -9.96 1.33 10.54
CA ALA A 384 -10.17 0.12 9.76
C ALA A 384 -9.51 0.29 8.39
N ARG A 385 -8.62 -0.63 8.01
CA ARG A 385 -7.97 -0.62 6.70
C ARG A 385 -8.26 -1.89 5.92
N SER A 386 -8.62 -1.72 4.67
CA SER A 386 -8.50 -2.73 3.63
C SER A 386 -7.55 -2.24 2.53
N THR A 387 -6.94 -3.18 1.83
CA THR A 387 -5.97 -2.89 0.76
C THR A 387 -6.38 -3.69 -0.45
N VAL A 388 -6.42 -3.04 -1.61
CA VAL A 388 -6.63 -3.66 -2.92
C VAL A 388 -5.28 -4.10 -3.45
N ALA A 389 -5.14 -5.38 -3.78
CA ALA A 389 -3.93 -5.94 -4.35
C ALA A 389 -3.65 -5.32 -5.73
N GLY A 390 -2.37 -5.18 -6.09
CA GLY A 390 -2.03 -4.79 -7.46
C GLY A 390 -2.45 -5.84 -8.49
N GLU A 391 -2.67 -5.38 -9.71
CA GLU A 391 -3.16 -6.20 -10.81
C GLU A 391 -1.99 -6.92 -11.50
N ASP A 392 -1.89 -8.21 -11.25
CA ASP A 392 -1.00 -9.16 -11.92
C ASP A 392 -1.62 -10.56 -11.73
N ALA A 393 -1.65 -11.37 -12.79
CA ALA A 393 -2.29 -12.68 -12.76
C ALA A 393 -1.67 -13.58 -11.67
N ASP A 394 -0.35 -13.45 -11.49
CA ASP A 394 0.47 -14.22 -10.56
C ASP A 394 0.73 -13.46 -9.26
N ASN A 395 -0.12 -12.48 -8.91
CA ASN A 395 -0.02 -11.79 -7.62
C ASN A 395 -0.40 -12.74 -6.46
N GLU A 396 0.61 -13.38 -5.88
CA GLU A 396 0.49 -14.28 -4.72
C GLU A 396 -0.15 -13.62 -3.48
N TRP A 397 -0.20 -12.29 -3.43
CA TRP A 397 -0.77 -11.53 -2.31
C TRP A 397 -2.25 -11.21 -2.51
N ALA A 398 -2.81 -11.44 -3.70
CA ALA A 398 -4.22 -11.23 -3.95
C ALA A 398 -5.05 -12.38 -3.37
N MET A 399 -6.11 -12.04 -2.62
CA MET A 399 -7.11 -13.02 -2.20
C MET A 399 -7.89 -13.51 -3.43
N ALA A 400 -8.21 -14.81 -3.43
CA ALA A 400 -9.18 -15.34 -4.37
C ALA A 400 -10.55 -14.68 -4.15
N ASP A 401 -11.34 -14.61 -5.22
CA ASP A 401 -12.67 -13.99 -5.22
C ASP A 401 -13.68 -14.72 -4.34
#